data_AF-A0A817E7R8-F1
#
_entry.id   AF-A0A817E7R8-F1
#
_cell.length_a   1.000
_cell.length_b   1.000
_cell.length_c   1.000
_cell.angle_alpha   90.00
_cell.angle_beta   90.00
_cell.angle_gamma   90.00
#
_symmetry.space_group_name_H-M   'P 1'
#
loop_
_entity.id
_entity.type
_entity.pdbx_description
1 polymer ?
#
loop_
_entity_poly.entity_id
_entity_poly.type
_entity_poly.pdbx_seq_one_letter_code
_entity_poly.pdbx_strand_id
1 'polypeptide(L)'
;MGEDGRHYHEFRARRVDGTTTDGLEDAAAQSRLTHDRMSAEESRLFPEICKSDIKRHKAFLIIRNNTLRMWFDEPRIQLTFEKVMEKLNQVEPQYATDERILAGKIFLYLERYGYINFGVFKRLTTPLGTKKDKPRIIVIGAGIAGIIAARQLQYFGFETIILEGRSRVGGRIATFRKNGFIADLGAMVVTGLGGNPVSVLQAQTNLDLVPVKHKCPMYECSQNVVPKAKDEVVEREFNRLLEACSYLAQTLDEDTNEKKQPYSLGDILEQLIRAQEKAVREKYLQHLREISKMKESLRTILTKMCDVRTKCIRLHKEYSEVLQVPDNGNVLEEFVIRDVAKNLVVATEEYARLEVQAGQLKEQIRLAEDNPPPRLYLSVADRRILDWHMANLEFANAAPLNCLSLKYWDQDDEYEFTGCHLTVRNGYSILPLALCENQNIRLKRIVKKISYNKAGVEVSVENGEDSKNEMIETYRAEAVLVTVPLGVLKENVIIFDPPLPEDKQSAIDRVGFGNLNKVVLCFDKIFWDANHTLFAHVNASTSSRGELFLFWCFTKPPVLIALVAGDAANVVECATDDVIIGRTLVVLRNIFGSVTVPSVRHIDLFFL
;
A
#
# COMPACT_ATOMS: atom_id res chain seq x y z
N MET A 1 -5.18 -5.05 7.23
CA MET A 1 -3.91 -5.40 7.93
C MET A 1 -4.20 -5.64 9.41
N GLY A 2 -4.40 -6.89 9.82
CA GLY A 2 -4.70 -7.16 11.22
C GLY A 2 -4.60 -8.64 11.53
N GLU A 3 -3.39 -9.12 11.83
CA GLU A 3 -3.09 -10.26 12.73
C GLU A 3 -1.57 -10.57 12.74
N ASP A 4 -0.70 -9.58 13.01
CA ASP A 4 0.77 -9.82 12.88
C ASP A 4 1.58 -9.47 14.15
N GLY A 5 0.89 -9.18 15.26
CA GLY A 5 1.53 -8.80 16.52
C GLY A 5 2.08 -9.97 17.36
N ARG A 6 1.83 -11.23 16.99
CA ARG A 6 2.20 -12.40 17.83
C ARG A 6 3.55 -13.03 17.46
N HIS A 7 4.10 -12.79 16.27
CA HIS A 7 5.33 -13.44 15.82
C HIS A 7 6.64 -12.73 16.21
N TYR A 8 6.60 -11.45 16.60
CA TYR A 8 7.83 -10.68 16.87
C TYR A 8 8.64 -11.19 18.08
N HIS A 9 7.97 -11.78 19.08
CA HIS A 9 8.65 -12.37 20.24
C HIS A 9 9.14 -13.81 20.00
N GLU A 10 8.63 -14.52 18.99
CA GLU A 10 9.09 -15.88 18.65
C GLU A 10 10.41 -15.88 17.88
N PHE A 11 10.67 -14.87 17.04
CA PHE A 11 11.89 -14.79 16.22
C PHE A 11 13.19 -14.69 17.03
N ARG A 12 13.12 -14.20 18.27
CA ARG A 12 14.29 -14.09 19.16
C ARG A 12 14.36 -15.20 20.21
N ALA A 13 13.24 -15.86 20.51
CA ALA A 13 13.12 -16.85 21.58
C ALA A 13 13.45 -18.29 21.14
N ARG A 14 13.41 -18.62 19.83
CA ARG A 14 13.69 -19.97 19.33
C ARG A 14 15.18 -20.34 19.17
N ARG A 15 16.11 -19.55 19.72
CA ARG A 15 17.58 -19.83 19.63
C ARG A 15 18.12 -20.79 20.70
N VAL A 16 17.25 -21.42 21.47
CA VAL A 16 17.62 -22.41 22.48
C VAL A 16 16.72 -23.62 22.28
N ASP A 17 17.02 -24.46 21.29
CA ASP A 17 16.89 -25.91 21.38
C ASP A 17 17.52 -26.54 20.14
N GLY A 18 18.59 -27.31 20.38
CA GLY A 18 19.39 -27.93 19.34
C GLY A 18 18.76 -29.20 18.82
N THR A 19 17.97 -29.10 17.75
CA THR A 19 17.71 -30.20 16.80
C THR A 19 17.40 -29.66 15.40
N THR A 20 18.40 -29.74 14.53
CA THR A 20 18.42 -29.92 13.06
C THR A 20 17.08 -29.93 12.28
N THR A 21 16.67 -28.77 11.76
CA THR A 21 16.27 -28.46 10.36
C THR A 21 15.82 -26.99 10.21
N ASP A 22 15.30 -26.40 11.29
CA ASP A 22 14.63 -25.08 11.27
C ASP A 22 15.54 -23.92 10.82
N GLY A 23 16.81 -23.93 11.21
CA GLY A 23 17.72 -22.81 10.89
C GLY A 23 18.16 -22.72 9.42
N LEU A 24 18.00 -23.78 8.62
CA LEU A 24 18.38 -23.76 7.20
C LEU A 24 17.27 -23.20 6.31
N GLU A 25 16.02 -23.50 6.66
CA GLU A 25 14.85 -22.93 6.02
C GLU A 25 14.81 -21.42 6.24
N ASP A 26 15.00 -20.98 7.48
CA ASP A 26 15.06 -19.56 7.85
C ASP A 26 16.15 -18.80 7.06
N ALA A 27 17.33 -19.40 6.88
CA ALA A 27 18.43 -18.75 6.15
C ALA A 27 18.13 -18.60 4.64
N ALA A 28 17.48 -19.60 4.04
CA ALA A 28 17.05 -19.51 2.66
C ALA A 28 15.95 -18.46 2.50
N ALA A 29 14.93 -18.49 3.37
CA ALA A 29 13.84 -17.52 3.38
C ALA A 29 14.33 -16.08 3.62
N GLN A 30 15.28 -15.88 4.56
CA GLN A 30 15.91 -14.58 4.82
C GLN A 30 16.69 -14.05 3.60
N SER A 31 17.08 -14.94 2.68
CA SER A 31 17.74 -14.62 1.41
C SER A 31 16.78 -14.53 0.22
N ARG A 32 15.46 -14.67 0.44
CA ARG A 32 14.43 -14.80 -0.61
C ARG A 32 14.70 -15.96 -1.57
N LEU A 33 15.13 -17.08 -1.03
CA LEU A 33 15.34 -18.33 -1.77
C LEU A 33 14.48 -19.44 -1.14
N THR A 34 14.01 -20.35 -1.97
CA THR A 34 13.34 -21.58 -1.52
C THR A 34 14.37 -22.53 -0.92
N HIS A 35 14.11 -23.07 0.27
CA HIS A 35 15.07 -23.91 0.97
C HIS A 35 15.23 -25.32 0.33
N ASP A 36 14.19 -25.82 -0.30
CA ASP A 36 14.04 -27.18 -0.83
C ASP A 36 14.18 -27.28 -2.36
N ARG A 37 14.29 -26.14 -3.05
CA ARG A 37 14.37 -26.06 -4.52
C ARG A 37 15.39 -25.04 -4.96
N MET A 38 15.98 -25.30 -6.14
CA MET A 38 16.82 -24.32 -6.83
C MET A 38 15.95 -23.25 -7.50
N SER A 39 16.37 -21.99 -7.41
CA SER A 39 15.77 -20.90 -8.17
C SER A 39 16.03 -21.04 -9.67
N ALA A 40 15.34 -20.26 -10.49
CA ALA A 40 15.60 -20.18 -11.93
C ALA A 40 17.03 -19.69 -12.23
N GLU A 41 17.56 -18.78 -11.42
CA GLU A 41 18.93 -18.29 -11.55
C GLU A 41 19.95 -19.38 -11.19
N GLU A 42 19.74 -20.09 -10.09
CA GLU A 42 20.59 -21.22 -9.70
C GLU A 42 20.56 -22.30 -10.78
N SER A 43 19.38 -22.63 -11.31
CA SER A 43 19.22 -23.66 -12.35
C SER A 43 19.95 -23.29 -13.65
N ARG A 44 20.00 -22.00 -13.99
CA ARG A 44 20.72 -21.50 -15.16
C ARG A 44 22.24 -21.53 -14.96
N LEU A 45 22.73 -21.22 -13.76
CA LEU A 45 24.16 -21.14 -13.45
C LEU A 45 24.79 -22.50 -13.10
N PHE A 46 23.97 -23.45 -12.65
CA PHE A 46 24.37 -24.81 -12.27
C PHE A 46 23.57 -25.86 -13.06
N PRO A 47 23.57 -25.82 -14.41
CA PRO A 47 22.78 -26.73 -15.23
C PRO A 47 23.21 -28.20 -15.06
N GLU A 48 24.45 -28.44 -14.59
CA GLU A 48 24.93 -29.78 -14.25
C GLU A 48 24.20 -30.40 -13.05
N ILE A 49 23.73 -29.57 -12.11
CA ILE A 49 23.01 -30.02 -10.90
C ILE A 49 21.55 -30.34 -11.24
N CYS A 50 20.95 -29.62 -12.18
CA CYS A 50 19.60 -29.95 -12.67
C CYS A 50 19.53 -31.31 -13.37
N LYS A 51 20.65 -31.77 -13.94
CA LYS A 51 20.77 -33.06 -14.64
C LYS A 51 21.34 -34.18 -13.75
N SER A 52 21.71 -33.88 -12.51
CA SER A 52 22.33 -34.84 -11.61
C SER A 52 21.31 -35.68 -10.84
N ASP A 53 21.80 -36.62 -10.03
CA ASP A 53 20.96 -37.41 -9.14
C ASP A 53 20.40 -36.57 -7.98
N ILE A 54 19.39 -37.13 -7.30
CA ILE A 54 18.72 -36.48 -6.16
C ILE A 54 19.72 -36.18 -5.03
N LYS A 55 20.73 -37.03 -4.85
CA LYS A 55 21.75 -36.87 -3.81
C LYS A 55 22.55 -35.59 -4.02
N ARG A 56 23.03 -35.34 -5.25
CA ARG A 56 23.79 -34.15 -5.58
C ARG A 56 22.95 -32.88 -5.56
N HIS A 57 21.68 -32.97 -5.95
CA HIS A 57 20.73 -31.86 -5.80
C HIS A 57 20.53 -31.47 -4.32
N LYS A 58 20.36 -32.46 -3.44
CA LYS A 58 20.30 -32.23 -1.98
C LYS A 58 21.59 -31.63 -1.44
N ALA A 59 22.76 -32.11 -1.89
CA ALA A 59 24.05 -31.56 -1.49
C ALA A 59 24.16 -30.06 -1.83
N PHE A 60 23.74 -29.66 -3.03
CA PHE A 60 23.70 -28.24 -3.42
C PHE A 60 22.89 -27.40 -2.43
N LEU A 61 21.65 -27.81 -2.14
CA LEU A 61 20.74 -27.06 -1.26
C LEU A 61 21.28 -26.97 0.17
N ILE A 62 21.80 -28.08 0.71
CA ILE A 62 22.36 -28.12 2.07
C ILE A 62 23.58 -27.21 2.19
N ILE A 63 24.49 -27.26 1.22
CA ILE A 63 25.70 -26.42 1.21
C ILE A 63 25.30 -24.93 1.08
N ARG A 64 24.38 -24.61 0.17
CA ARG A 64 23.88 -23.25 -0.04
C ARG A 64 23.22 -22.70 1.23
N ASN A 65 22.26 -23.41 1.80
CA ASN A 65 21.52 -22.98 2.99
C ASN A 65 22.43 -22.85 4.22
N ASN A 66 23.39 -23.77 4.41
CA ASN A 66 24.35 -23.65 5.51
C ASN A 66 25.26 -22.43 5.33
N THR A 67 25.74 -22.17 4.11
CA THR A 67 26.60 -21.01 3.84
C THR A 67 25.85 -19.70 4.12
N LEU A 68 24.59 -19.61 3.70
CA LEU A 68 23.71 -18.47 4.02
C LEU A 68 23.54 -18.30 5.53
N ARG A 69 23.20 -19.38 6.25
CA ARG A 69 23.01 -19.36 7.70
C ARG A 69 24.26 -18.84 8.42
N MET A 70 25.44 -19.31 8.03
CA MET A 70 26.70 -18.86 8.62
C MET A 70 26.94 -17.36 8.45
N TRP A 71 26.53 -16.79 7.31
CA TRP A 71 26.60 -15.34 7.09
C TRP A 71 25.63 -14.58 8.00
N PHE A 72 24.40 -15.05 8.16
CA PHE A 72 23.41 -14.39 9.02
C PHE A 72 23.72 -14.53 10.53
N ASP A 73 24.42 -15.58 10.93
CA ASP A 73 24.86 -15.77 12.31
C ASP A 73 25.92 -14.72 12.72
N GLU A 74 26.82 -14.34 11.81
CA GLU A 74 27.89 -13.36 12.07
C GLU A 74 28.13 -12.39 10.89
N PRO A 75 27.18 -11.49 10.55
CA PRO A 75 27.28 -10.65 9.36
C PRO A 75 28.30 -9.50 9.48
N ARG A 76 28.94 -9.35 10.64
CA ARG A 76 29.91 -8.26 10.92
C ARG A 76 31.33 -8.60 10.48
N ILE A 77 31.59 -9.85 10.10
CA ILE A 77 32.90 -10.33 9.68
C ILE A 77 32.73 -11.06 8.36
N GLN A 78 33.69 -10.90 7.45
CA GLN A 78 33.71 -11.65 6.20
C GLN A 78 33.62 -13.16 6.46
N LEU A 79 32.67 -13.82 5.80
CA LEU A 79 32.59 -15.27 5.71
C LEU A 79 33.58 -15.74 4.64
N THR A 80 34.56 -16.55 5.04
CA THR A 80 35.55 -17.10 4.10
C THR A 80 35.21 -18.55 3.73
N PHE A 81 35.69 -19.00 2.58
CA PHE A 81 35.47 -20.37 2.13
C PHE A 81 36.06 -21.40 3.11
N GLU A 82 37.19 -21.09 3.74
CA GLU A 82 37.83 -21.95 4.75
C GLU A 82 36.90 -22.18 5.94
N LYS A 83 36.28 -21.12 6.47
CA LYS A 83 35.30 -21.23 7.56
C LYS A 83 34.09 -22.07 7.15
N VAL A 84 33.58 -21.90 5.93
CA VAL A 84 32.46 -22.70 5.40
C VAL A 84 32.85 -24.18 5.36
N MET A 85 34.04 -24.50 4.86
CA MET A 85 34.53 -25.89 4.80
C MET A 85 34.78 -26.50 6.19
N GLU A 86 35.33 -25.73 7.13
CA GLU A 86 35.47 -26.16 8.52
C GLU A 86 34.11 -26.51 9.14
N LYS A 87 33.10 -25.67 8.91
CA LYS A 87 31.75 -25.94 9.41
C LYS A 87 31.13 -27.15 8.73
N LEU A 88 31.22 -27.26 7.41
CA LEU A 88 30.70 -28.41 6.65
C LEU A 88 31.35 -29.72 7.11
N ASN A 89 32.66 -29.74 7.38
CA ASN A 89 33.34 -30.91 7.93
C ASN A 89 32.77 -31.35 9.30
N GLN A 90 32.27 -30.40 10.10
CA GLN A 90 31.69 -30.70 11.42
C GLN A 90 30.25 -31.20 11.34
N VAL A 91 29.43 -30.64 10.45
CA VAL A 91 27.98 -30.90 10.42
C VAL A 91 27.56 -31.91 9.35
N GLU A 92 28.27 -31.98 8.23
CA GLU A 92 27.95 -32.80 7.06
C GLU A 92 29.24 -33.30 6.37
N PRO A 93 30.06 -34.14 7.05
CA PRO A 93 31.39 -34.50 6.60
C PRO A 93 31.42 -35.17 5.21
N GLN A 94 30.35 -35.86 4.81
CA GLN A 94 30.26 -36.45 3.47
C GLN A 94 30.32 -35.39 2.35
N TYR A 95 29.68 -34.24 2.53
CA TYR A 95 29.66 -33.18 1.51
C TYR A 95 30.96 -32.38 1.49
N ALA A 96 31.61 -32.23 2.65
CA ALA A 96 32.86 -31.49 2.74
C ALA A 96 34.02 -32.18 2.01
N THR A 97 33.99 -33.50 1.90
CA THR A 97 34.99 -34.30 1.18
C THR A 97 34.62 -34.45 -0.30
N ASP A 98 33.44 -34.97 -0.60
CA ASP A 98 33.05 -35.38 -1.95
C ASP A 98 32.65 -34.19 -2.85
N GLU A 99 32.15 -33.10 -2.26
CA GLU A 99 31.57 -31.96 -2.98
C GLU A 99 32.33 -30.65 -2.74
N ARG A 100 33.61 -30.70 -2.36
CA ARG A 100 34.44 -29.51 -2.11
C ARG A 100 34.46 -28.52 -3.29
N ILE A 101 34.54 -29.02 -4.52
CA ILE A 101 34.53 -28.17 -5.73
C ILE A 101 33.16 -27.50 -5.90
N LEU A 102 32.08 -28.25 -5.69
CA LEU A 102 30.72 -27.73 -5.73
C LEU A 102 30.52 -26.67 -4.65
N ALA A 103 30.98 -26.92 -3.42
CA ALA A 103 30.94 -25.95 -2.33
C ALA A 103 31.69 -24.66 -2.67
N GLY A 104 32.86 -24.75 -3.31
CA GLY A 104 33.60 -23.59 -3.81
C GLY A 104 32.82 -22.79 -4.85
N LYS A 105 32.18 -23.46 -5.82
CA LYS A 105 31.32 -22.79 -6.81
C LYS A 105 30.10 -22.12 -6.16
N ILE A 106 29.44 -22.78 -5.21
CA ILE A 106 28.28 -22.24 -4.47
C ILE A 106 28.70 -21.02 -3.66
N PHE A 107 29.83 -21.10 -2.94
CA PHE A 107 30.36 -19.97 -2.18
C PHE A 107 30.62 -18.76 -3.07
N LEU A 108 31.31 -18.96 -4.20
CA LEU A 108 31.60 -17.90 -5.16
C LEU A 108 30.32 -17.32 -5.79
N TYR A 109 29.31 -18.15 -6.05
CA TYR A 109 27.99 -17.68 -6.50
C TYR A 109 27.33 -16.79 -5.45
N LEU A 110 27.18 -17.27 -4.21
CA LEU A 110 26.56 -16.50 -3.13
C LEU A 110 27.28 -15.18 -2.87
N GLU A 111 28.61 -15.19 -2.91
CA GLU A 111 29.43 -14.01 -2.76
C GLU A 111 29.30 -13.04 -3.95
N ARG A 112 29.34 -13.56 -5.19
CA ARG A 112 29.23 -12.74 -6.42
C ARG A 112 27.89 -12.02 -6.52
N TYR A 113 26.80 -12.71 -6.17
CA TYR A 113 25.44 -12.17 -6.27
C TYR A 113 24.98 -11.44 -5.01
N GLY A 114 25.85 -11.29 -4.00
CA GLY A 114 25.59 -10.48 -2.82
C GLY A 114 24.61 -11.12 -1.82
N TYR A 115 24.51 -12.45 -1.82
CA TYR A 115 23.77 -13.18 -0.78
C TYR A 115 24.55 -13.25 0.55
N ILE A 116 25.89 -13.28 0.46
CA ILE A 116 26.81 -13.21 1.59
C ILE A 116 27.85 -12.11 1.36
N ASN A 117 28.59 -11.73 2.40
CA ASN A 117 29.69 -10.76 2.30
C ASN A 117 29.26 -9.43 1.65
N PHE A 118 28.10 -8.90 2.06
CA PHE A 118 27.61 -7.59 1.62
C PHE A 118 27.44 -6.62 2.80
N GLY A 119 27.40 -5.33 2.50
CA GLY A 119 27.20 -4.28 3.51
C GLY A 119 28.49 -3.91 4.26
N VAL A 120 28.39 -3.63 5.56
CA VAL A 120 29.49 -3.14 6.40
C VAL A 120 30.01 -4.26 7.30
N PHE A 121 31.13 -4.87 6.91
CA PHE A 121 31.75 -5.96 7.66
C PHE A 121 33.28 -5.84 7.67
N LYS A 122 33.91 -6.45 8.69
CA LYS A 122 35.37 -6.55 8.79
C LYS A 122 35.87 -7.54 7.74
N ARG A 123 36.63 -7.04 6.78
CA ARG A 123 37.33 -7.87 5.79
C ARG A 123 38.51 -8.59 6.45
N LEU A 124 38.62 -9.90 6.21
CA LEU A 124 39.72 -10.75 6.69
C LEU A 124 40.78 -10.96 5.60
N THR A 125 40.37 -10.98 4.33
CA THR A 125 41.28 -11.18 3.20
C THR A 125 41.84 -9.86 2.67
N THR A 126 43.06 -9.91 2.13
CA THR A 126 43.64 -8.77 1.40
C THR A 126 42.76 -8.44 0.18
N PRO A 127 42.55 -7.15 -0.14
CA PRO A 127 41.87 -6.76 -1.36
C PRO A 127 42.44 -7.44 -2.60
N LEU A 128 41.57 -7.95 -3.46
CA LEU A 128 41.96 -8.52 -4.74
C LEU A 128 42.67 -7.43 -5.59
N GLY A 129 43.84 -7.77 -6.15
CA GLY A 129 44.61 -6.95 -7.10
C GLY A 129 45.81 -6.17 -6.55
N THR A 130 47.00 -6.44 -7.07
CA THR A 130 48.26 -5.72 -6.80
C THR A 130 48.40 -4.44 -7.68
N LYS A 131 47.89 -3.32 -7.15
CA LYS A 131 48.43 -1.94 -7.21
C LYS A 131 48.88 -1.24 -8.52
N LYS A 132 48.69 -1.70 -9.76
CA LYS A 132 48.94 -0.81 -10.94
C LYS A 132 47.80 -0.56 -11.92
N ASP A 133 46.99 -1.55 -12.29
CA ASP A 133 45.94 -1.35 -13.32
C ASP A 133 44.61 -2.00 -12.90
N LYS A 134 43.91 -1.40 -11.92
CA LYS A 134 42.55 -1.85 -11.58
C LYS A 134 41.57 -1.29 -12.61
N PRO A 135 40.68 -2.12 -13.20
CA PRO A 135 39.63 -1.59 -14.05
C PRO A 135 38.76 -0.63 -13.24
N ARG A 136 38.48 0.53 -13.83
CA ARG A 136 37.73 1.61 -13.23
C ARG A 136 36.27 1.54 -13.64
N ILE A 137 35.40 1.82 -12.68
CA ILE A 137 33.95 1.91 -12.88
C ILE A 137 33.46 3.25 -12.32
N ILE A 138 32.78 4.02 -13.15
CA ILE A 138 32.09 5.24 -12.71
C ILE A 138 30.68 4.86 -12.27
N VAL A 139 30.28 5.28 -11.07
CA VAL A 139 28.92 5.10 -10.57
C VAL A 139 28.26 6.47 -10.50
N ILE A 140 27.10 6.63 -11.16
CA ILE A 140 26.36 7.89 -11.17
C ILE A 140 25.25 7.82 -10.12
N GLY A 141 25.35 8.68 -9.11
CA GLY A 141 24.47 8.76 -7.96
C GLY A 141 25.04 8.08 -6.71
N ALA A 142 25.17 8.82 -5.62
CA ALA A 142 25.48 8.33 -4.28
C ALA A 142 24.20 8.05 -3.48
N GLY A 143 23.17 7.51 -4.13
CA GLY A 143 22.03 6.87 -3.47
C GLY A 143 22.39 5.49 -2.91
N ILE A 144 21.49 4.86 -2.18
CA ILE A 144 21.73 3.53 -1.56
C ILE A 144 22.17 2.47 -2.59
N ALA A 145 21.56 2.46 -3.79
CA ALA A 145 21.90 1.55 -4.87
C ALA A 145 23.34 1.74 -5.36
N GLY A 146 23.73 2.98 -5.68
CA GLY A 146 25.08 3.31 -6.14
C GLY A 146 26.15 3.03 -5.08
N ILE A 147 25.89 3.39 -3.82
CA ILE A 147 26.83 3.16 -2.70
C ILE A 147 27.06 1.67 -2.45
N ILE A 148 26.00 0.85 -2.43
CA ILE A 148 26.13 -0.60 -2.22
C ILE A 148 26.85 -1.25 -3.41
N ALA A 149 26.49 -0.89 -4.65
CA ALA A 149 27.14 -1.44 -5.83
C ALA A 149 28.63 -1.09 -5.88
N ALA A 150 28.99 0.18 -5.64
CA ALA A 150 30.38 0.62 -5.56
C ALA A 150 31.17 -0.15 -4.49
N ARG A 151 30.56 -0.41 -3.33
CA ARG A 151 31.17 -1.21 -2.26
C ARG A 151 31.44 -2.65 -2.67
N GLN A 152 30.46 -3.31 -3.31
CA GLN A 152 30.65 -4.68 -3.82
C GLN A 152 31.71 -4.74 -4.93
N LEU A 153 31.73 -3.76 -5.85
CA LEU A 153 32.75 -3.68 -6.89
C LEU A 153 34.16 -3.48 -6.30
N GLN A 154 34.31 -2.60 -5.31
CA GLN A 154 35.57 -2.46 -4.58
C GLN A 154 35.97 -3.74 -3.85
N TYR A 155 35.00 -4.45 -3.25
CA TYR A 155 35.23 -5.74 -2.62
C TYR A 155 35.82 -6.75 -3.62
N PHE A 156 35.30 -6.77 -4.85
CA PHE A 156 35.80 -7.59 -5.96
C PHE A 156 37.09 -7.07 -6.63
N GLY A 157 37.63 -5.93 -6.19
CA GLY A 157 38.94 -5.43 -6.61
C GLY A 157 38.92 -4.34 -7.68
N PHE A 158 37.74 -3.86 -8.10
CA PHE A 158 37.62 -2.75 -9.04
C PHE A 158 37.96 -1.40 -8.38
N GLU A 159 38.45 -0.44 -9.18
CA GLU A 159 38.49 0.96 -8.77
C GLU A 159 37.12 1.59 -9.05
N THR A 160 36.51 2.26 -8.06
CA THR A 160 35.22 2.93 -8.26
C THR A 160 35.30 4.40 -7.93
N ILE A 161 34.58 5.21 -8.71
CA ILE A 161 34.37 6.65 -8.45
C ILE A 161 32.87 6.89 -8.51
N ILE A 162 32.29 7.43 -7.44
CA ILE A 162 30.88 7.83 -7.41
C ILE A 162 30.77 9.33 -7.72
N LEU A 163 29.93 9.70 -8.67
CA LEU A 163 29.61 11.09 -9.03
C LEU A 163 28.20 11.41 -8.52
N GLU A 164 28.07 12.39 -7.63
CA GLU A 164 26.81 12.77 -7.00
C GLU A 164 26.50 14.24 -7.25
N GLY A 165 25.31 14.53 -7.78
CA GLY A 165 24.90 15.90 -8.11
C GLY A 165 24.62 16.77 -6.88
N ARG A 166 24.19 16.17 -5.76
CA ARG A 166 23.90 16.89 -4.52
C ARG A 166 25.16 17.14 -3.68
N SER A 167 25.01 17.97 -2.66
CA SER A 167 26.02 18.23 -1.62
C SER A 167 26.05 17.16 -0.52
N ARG A 168 25.33 16.04 -0.69
CA ARG A 168 25.21 14.96 0.29
C ARG A 168 25.03 13.61 -0.39
N VAL A 169 25.36 12.55 0.34
CA VAL A 169 25.03 11.17 -0.02
C VAL A 169 23.59 10.80 0.40
N GLY A 170 23.14 9.61 0.01
CA GLY A 170 21.87 8.99 0.41
C GLY A 170 20.74 9.17 -0.59
N GLY A 171 20.80 10.16 -1.49
CA GLY A 171 19.76 10.40 -2.50
C GLY A 171 18.39 10.62 -1.84
N ARG A 172 17.43 9.74 -2.15
CA ARG A 172 16.07 9.73 -1.56
C ARG A 172 16.01 9.20 -0.11
N ILE A 173 17.15 8.81 0.48
CA ILE A 173 17.30 8.65 1.93
C ILE A 173 17.87 9.95 2.47
N ALA A 174 17.01 10.79 3.03
CA ALA A 174 17.35 12.14 3.48
C ALA A 174 16.82 12.37 4.89
N THR A 175 17.72 12.75 5.81
CA THR A 175 17.38 13.06 7.20
C THR A 175 17.63 14.54 7.47
N PHE A 176 16.61 15.24 7.96
CA PHE A 176 16.75 16.55 8.59
C PHE A 176 17.40 16.40 9.98
N ARG A 177 18.44 17.20 10.26
CA ARG A 177 19.10 17.26 11.57
C ARG A 177 19.41 18.72 11.92
N LYS A 178 18.74 19.27 12.94
CA LYS A 178 18.97 20.66 13.38
C LYS A 178 18.57 20.82 14.84
N ASN A 179 19.43 21.44 15.65
CA ASN A 179 19.14 21.80 17.05
C ASN A 179 18.58 20.63 17.90
N GLY A 180 19.07 19.40 17.67
CA GLY A 180 18.62 18.19 18.36
C GLY A 180 17.35 17.55 17.78
N PHE A 181 16.66 18.20 16.84
CA PHE A 181 15.58 17.60 16.07
C PHE A 181 16.12 16.71 14.96
N ILE A 182 15.44 15.58 14.75
CA ILE A 182 15.75 14.59 13.72
C ILE A 182 14.43 14.21 13.06
N ALA A 183 14.37 14.20 11.73
CA ALA A 183 13.23 13.71 10.97
C ALA A 183 13.67 13.17 9.61
N ASP A 184 13.07 12.07 9.17
CA ASP A 184 13.33 11.53 7.84
C ASP A 184 12.41 12.15 6.79
N LEU A 185 13.02 12.94 5.93
CA LEU A 185 12.37 13.62 4.82
C LEU A 185 12.07 12.65 3.66
N GLY A 186 12.98 11.70 3.43
CA GLY A 186 12.87 10.66 2.40
C GLY A 186 12.35 9.33 2.95
N ALA A 187 13.05 8.22 2.67
CA ALA A 187 12.71 6.92 3.28
C ALA A 187 12.71 7.00 4.82
N MET A 188 11.70 6.41 5.48
CA MET A 188 11.57 6.44 6.95
C MET A 188 11.02 5.14 7.58
N VAL A 189 10.63 4.16 6.76
CA VAL A 189 10.07 2.87 7.19
C VAL A 189 10.92 1.73 6.63
N VAL A 190 11.12 0.70 7.45
CA VAL A 190 11.60 -0.63 7.08
C VAL A 190 10.38 -1.55 7.10
N THR A 191 9.96 -2.04 5.94
CA THR A 191 8.81 -2.93 5.79
C THR A 191 9.21 -4.36 6.14
N GLY A 192 8.96 -4.78 7.38
CA GLY A 192 9.31 -6.12 7.86
C GLY A 192 10.82 -6.38 7.91
N LEU A 193 11.23 -7.44 8.61
CA LEU A 193 12.65 -7.86 8.67
C LEU A 193 12.87 -9.26 8.09
N GLY A 194 11.83 -10.10 8.04
CA GLY A 194 11.93 -11.42 7.44
C GLY A 194 12.10 -11.31 5.93
N GLY A 195 13.20 -11.84 5.40
CA GLY A 195 13.57 -11.71 3.98
C GLY A 195 14.17 -10.35 3.58
N ASN A 196 14.16 -9.36 4.48
CA ASN A 196 14.64 -8.00 4.19
C ASN A 196 16.15 -7.86 4.46
N PRO A 197 16.99 -7.44 3.47
CA PRO A 197 18.44 -7.29 3.65
C PRO A 197 18.80 -6.17 4.62
N VAL A 198 17.86 -5.27 4.94
CA VAL A 198 18.06 -4.26 5.99
C VAL A 198 18.28 -4.91 7.35
N SER A 199 17.83 -6.14 7.60
CA SER A 199 18.13 -6.87 8.84
C SER A 199 19.64 -7.11 9.03
N VAL A 200 20.34 -7.46 7.95
CA VAL A 200 21.80 -7.62 7.94
C VAL A 200 22.47 -6.27 8.15
N LEU A 201 22.01 -5.23 7.45
CA LEU A 201 22.56 -3.89 7.58
C LEU A 201 22.32 -3.30 8.98
N GLN A 202 21.21 -3.63 9.62
CA GLN A 202 20.93 -3.28 11.02
C GLN A 202 21.94 -3.94 11.96
N ALA A 203 22.24 -5.23 11.77
CA ALA A 203 23.24 -5.94 12.59
C ALA A 203 24.67 -5.41 12.39
N GLN A 204 24.94 -4.79 11.24
CA GLN A 204 26.24 -4.24 10.86
C GLN A 204 26.42 -2.76 11.24
N THR A 205 25.33 -2.03 11.51
CA THR A 205 25.33 -0.59 11.73
C THR A 205 24.59 -0.21 13.01
N ASN A 206 24.55 1.08 13.35
CA ASN A 206 23.84 1.57 14.54
C ASN A 206 22.39 1.99 14.22
N LEU A 207 21.69 1.26 13.35
CA LEU A 207 20.32 1.59 12.96
C LEU A 207 19.33 1.30 14.12
N ASP A 208 18.72 2.34 14.70
CA ASP A 208 17.76 2.22 15.82
C ASP A 208 16.35 2.03 15.28
N LEU A 209 15.94 0.77 15.11
CA LEU A 209 14.62 0.39 14.61
C LEU A 209 13.62 0.24 15.74
N VAL A 210 12.44 0.82 15.56
CA VAL A 210 11.30 0.62 16.47
C VAL A 210 9.99 0.32 15.74
N PRO A 211 9.16 -0.60 16.27
CA PRO A 211 7.88 -0.93 15.65
C PRO A 211 6.95 0.27 15.53
N VAL A 212 6.28 0.36 14.39
CA VAL A 212 5.17 1.31 14.19
C VAL A 212 3.94 0.76 14.91
N LYS A 213 3.28 1.56 15.75
CA LYS A 213 2.02 1.14 16.40
C LYS A 213 0.87 1.38 15.42
N HIS A 214 0.05 0.36 15.20
CA HIS A 214 -1.04 0.40 14.21
C HIS A 214 -2.24 1.27 14.62
N LYS A 215 -2.35 1.66 15.89
CA LYS A 215 -3.48 2.47 16.36
C LYS A 215 -3.40 3.88 15.75
N CYS A 216 -4.30 4.16 14.81
CA CYS A 216 -4.45 5.45 14.12
C CYS A 216 -5.81 6.08 14.47
N PRO A 217 -5.91 6.97 15.46
CA PRO A 217 -7.14 7.73 15.65
C PRO A 217 -7.34 8.69 14.47
N MET A 218 -8.56 8.70 13.91
CA MET A 218 -8.96 9.64 12.88
C MET A 218 -9.73 10.81 13.45
N TYR A 219 -9.38 12.03 13.04
CA TYR A 219 -10.05 13.26 13.45
C TYR A 219 -10.79 13.90 12.27
N GLU A 220 -12.03 14.30 12.52
CA GLU A 220 -12.79 15.17 11.63
C GLU A 220 -12.33 16.64 11.81
N CYS A 221 -12.75 17.54 10.92
CA CYS A 221 -12.39 18.95 10.99
C CYS A 221 -12.92 19.70 12.25
N SER A 222 -13.75 19.07 13.08
CA SER A 222 -14.47 19.69 14.21
C SER A 222 -14.02 19.18 15.59
N GLN A 223 -12.75 18.82 15.78
CA GLN A 223 -12.19 18.19 17.00
C GLN A 223 -12.76 16.81 17.35
N ASN A 224 -13.71 16.30 16.58
CA ASN A 224 -14.35 15.01 16.83
C ASN A 224 -13.47 13.87 16.34
N VAL A 225 -13.34 12.83 17.16
CA VAL A 225 -12.72 11.57 16.76
C VAL A 225 -13.76 10.73 16.05
N VAL A 226 -13.41 10.17 14.88
CA VAL A 226 -14.26 9.22 14.17
C VAL A 226 -14.48 7.99 15.06
N PRO A 227 -15.74 7.58 15.34
CA PRO A 227 -15.99 6.38 16.13
C PRO A 227 -15.35 5.15 15.50
N LYS A 228 -14.65 4.34 16.29
CA LYS A 228 -13.92 3.15 15.82
C LYS A 228 -14.80 2.18 15.00
N ALA A 229 -16.03 1.93 15.45
CA ALA A 229 -16.96 1.07 14.72
C ALA A 229 -17.30 1.60 13.32
N LYS A 230 -17.28 2.92 13.13
CA LYS A 230 -17.54 3.55 11.84
C LYS A 230 -16.34 3.40 10.90
N ASP A 231 -15.14 3.63 11.43
CA ASP A 231 -13.88 3.36 10.72
C ASP A 231 -13.83 1.90 10.23
N GLU A 232 -14.04 0.92 11.11
CA GLU A 232 -14.03 -0.51 10.77
C GLU A 232 -15.07 -0.91 9.72
N VAL A 233 -16.22 -0.24 9.66
CA VAL A 233 -17.23 -0.47 8.61
C VAL A 233 -16.75 0.07 7.26
N VAL A 234 -16.20 1.29 7.24
CA VAL A 234 -15.74 1.92 6.00
C VAL A 234 -14.46 1.27 5.48
N GLU A 235 -13.54 0.85 6.36
CA GLU A 235 -12.34 0.10 5.99
C GLU A 235 -12.71 -1.23 5.33
N ARG A 236 -13.67 -1.97 5.90
CA ARG A 236 -14.16 -3.22 5.27
C ARG A 236 -14.76 -2.97 3.90
N GLU A 237 -15.52 -1.88 3.74
CA GLU A 237 -16.09 -1.53 2.45
C GLU A 237 -15.02 -1.11 1.43
N PHE A 238 -14.00 -0.38 1.86
CA PHE A 238 -12.83 -0.05 1.03
C PHE A 238 -12.12 -1.32 0.52
N ASN A 239 -11.84 -2.27 1.40
CA ASN A 239 -11.22 -3.54 1.03
C ASN A 239 -12.10 -4.35 0.07
N ARG A 240 -13.42 -4.39 0.31
CA ARG A 240 -14.39 -5.05 -0.60
C ARG A 240 -14.38 -4.42 -2.00
N LEU A 241 -14.22 -3.10 -2.10
CA LEU A 241 -14.09 -2.41 -3.39
C LEU A 241 -12.78 -2.77 -4.11
N LEU A 242 -11.67 -2.90 -3.38
CA LEU A 242 -10.39 -3.35 -3.95
C LEU A 242 -10.45 -4.80 -4.44
N GLU A 243 -11.06 -5.71 -3.67
CA GLU A 243 -11.31 -7.09 -4.09
C GLU A 243 -12.16 -7.14 -5.38
N ALA A 244 -13.18 -6.29 -5.48
CA ALA A 244 -13.98 -6.16 -6.69
C ALA A 244 -13.17 -5.62 -7.88
N CYS A 245 -12.22 -4.69 -7.66
CA CYS A 245 -11.30 -4.23 -8.70
C CYS A 245 -10.39 -5.37 -9.18
N SER A 246 -9.84 -6.16 -8.25
CA SER A 246 -8.99 -7.32 -8.59
C SER A 246 -9.76 -8.38 -9.39
N TYR A 247 -11.00 -8.67 -8.98
CA TYR A 247 -11.90 -9.56 -9.73
C TYR A 247 -12.16 -9.04 -11.15
N LEU A 248 -12.44 -7.75 -11.32
CA LEU A 248 -12.59 -7.15 -12.65
C LEU A 248 -11.30 -7.25 -13.47
N ALA A 249 -10.14 -6.93 -12.88
CA ALA A 249 -8.84 -7.01 -13.54
C ALA A 249 -8.53 -8.42 -14.10
N GLN A 250 -8.98 -9.47 -13.40
CA GLN A 250 -8.79 -10.87 -13.81
C GLN A 250 -9.81 -11.35 -14.84
N THR A 251 -10.98 -10.71 -14.93
CA THR A 251 -12.09 -11.13 -15.81
C THR A 251 -12.18 -10.33 -17.10
N LEU A 252 -11.50 -9.18 -17.19
CA LEU A 252 -11.41 -8.39 -18.41
C LEU A 252 -10.52 -9.10 -19.45
N ASP A 253 -11.04 -9.27 -20.66
CA ASP A 253 -10.29 -9.85 -21.79
C ASP A 253 -9.20 -8.90 -22.31
N GLU A 254 -9.44 -7.58 -22.23
CA GLU A 254 -8.51 -6.54 -22.65
C GLU A 254 -8.16 -5.60 -21.49
N ASP A 255 -6.88 -5.24 -21.37
CA ASP A 255 -6.37 -4.33 -20.33
C ASP A 255 -6.66 -2.85 -20.65
N THR A 256 -7.31 -2.57 -21.78
CA THR A 256 -7.62 -1.23 -22.27
C THR A 256 -9.12 -1.00 -22.42
N ASN A 257 -9.54 0.24 -22.22
CA ASN A 257 -10.89 0.70 -22.51
C ASN A 257 -11.14 0.86 -24.02
N GLU A 258 -12.38 1.20 -24.39
CA GLU A 258 -12.81 1.43 -25.78
C GLU A 258 -11.97 2.48 -26.52
N LYS A 259 -11.28 3.37 -25.79
CA LYS A 259 -10.38 4.40 -26.33
C LYS A 259 -8.92 3.92 -26.43
N LYS A 260 -8.66 2.63 -26.25
CA LYS A 260 -7.32 2.02 -26.19
C LYS A 260 -6.41 2.60 -25.08
N GLN A 261 -7.01 3.13 -24.01
CA GLN A 261 -6.27 3.58 -22.84
C GLN A 261 -6.31 2.49 -21.76
N PRO A 262 -5.20 2.22 -21.05
CA PRO A 262 -5.19 1.25 -19.96
C PRO A 262 -6.21 1.62 -18.88
N TYR A 263 -6.86 0.62 -18.27
CA TYR A 263 -7.70 0.87 -17.10
C TYR A 263 -6.87 1.31 -15.90
N SER A 264 -7.29 2.39 -15.25
CA SER A 264 -6.72 2.82 -13.98
C SER A 264 -7.51 2.26 -12.79
N LEU A 265 -6.82 2.03 -11.67
CA LEU A 265 -7.46 1.58 -10.43
C LEU A 265 -8.50 2.60 -9.94
N GLY A 266 -8.16 3.89 -10.00
CA GLY A 266 -9.04 4.97 -9.57
C GLY A 266 -10.34 5.06 -10.38
N ASP A 267 -10.26 4.90 -11.71
CA ASP A 267 -11.46 4.93 -12.56
C ASP A 267 -12.41 3.78 -12.25
N ILE A 268 -11.87 2.58 -12.01
CA ILE A 268 -12.68 1.39 -11.71
C ILE A 268 -13.30 1.48 -10.31
N LEU A 269 -12.54 1.96 -9.31
CA LEU A 269 -13.06 2.20 -7.97
C LEU A 269 -14.26 3.16 -7.98
N GLU A 270 -14.13 4.29 -8.68
CA GLU A 270 -15.20 5.29 -8.78
C GLU A 270 -16.41 4.75 -9.57
N GLN A 271 -16.19 3.96 -10.63
CA GLN A 271 -17.27 3.27 -11.35
C GLN A 271 -18.02 2.26 -10.46
N LEU A 272 -17.30 1.47 -9.65
CA LEU A 272 -17.89 0.53 -8.71
C LEU A 272 -18.73 1.24 -7.65
N ILE A 273 -18.22 2.34 -7.07
CA ILE A 273 -18.97 3.15 -6.11
C ILE A 273 -20.27 3.67 -6.74
N ARG A 274 -20.20 4.22 -7.95
CA ARG A 274 -21.39 4.71 -8.67
C ARG A 274 -22.39 3.59 -8.98
N ALA A 275 -21.90 2.40 -9.32
CA ALA A 275 -22.75 1.23 -9.55
C ALA A 275 -23.48 0.80 -8.26
N GLN A 276 -22.80 0.81 -7.11
CA GLN A 276 -23.42 0.51 -5.81
C GLN A 276 -24.44 1.57 -5.40
N GLU A 277 -24.13 2.86 -5.57
CA GLU A 277 -25.07 3.94 -5.34
C GLU A 277 -26.34 3.80 -6.18
N LYS A 278 -26.18 3.46 -7.46
CA LYS A 278 -27.29 3.20 -8.38
C LYS A 278 -28.13 2.01 -7.90
N ALA A 279 -27.51 0.89 -7.55
CA ALA A 279 -28.20 -0.31 -7.09
C ALA A 279 -29.01 -0.06 -5.80
N VAL A 280 -28.47 0.72 -4.85
CA VAL A 280 -29.19 1.10 -3.62
C VAL A 280 -30.39 1.99 -3.95
N ARG A 281 -30.23 2.99 -4.82
CA ARG A 281 -31.34 3.85 -5.26
C ARG A 281 -32.43 3.07 -5.98
N GLU A 282 -32.06 2.12 -6.84
CA GLU A 282 -33.01 1.27 -7.56
C GLU A 282 -33.80 0.36 -6.62
N LYS A 283 -33.15 -0.26 -5.63
CA LYS A 283 -33.83 -1.05 -4.58
C LYS A 283 -34.82 -0.21 -3.78
N TYR A 284 -34.43 1.01 -3.41
CA TYR A 284 -35.31 1.93 -2.69
C TYR A 284 -36.51 2.37 -3.54
N LEU A 285 -36.30 2.70 -4.81
CA LEU A 285 -37.38 3.04 -5.74
C LEU A 285 -38.33 1.86 -5.97
N GLN A 286 -37.79 0.64 -6.08
CA GLN A 286 -38.58 -0.57 -6.23
C GLN A 286 -39.48 -0.80 -5.01
N HIS A 287 -38.94 -0.64 -3.80
CA HIS A 287 -39.69 -0.71 -2.55
C HIS A 287 -40.84 0.34 -2.51
N LEU A 288 -40.59 1.59 -2.91
CA LEU A 288 -41.63 2.61 -2.99
C LEU A 288 -42.72 2.28 -4.01
N ARG A 289 -42.36 1.69 -5.16
CA ARG A 289 -43.32 1.24 -6.18
C ARG A 289 -44.21 0.12 -5.66
N GLU A 290 -43.66 -0.81 -4.90
CA GLU A 290 -44.41 -1.90 -4.27
C GLU A 290 -45.42 -1.36 -3.25
N ILE A 291 -45.00 -0.43 -2.39
CA ILE A 291 -45.92 0.26 -1.46
C ILE A 291 -47.02 1.00 -2.23
N SER A 292 -46.68 1.73 -3.29
CA SER A 292 -47.68 2.43 -4.12
C SER A 292 -48.70 1.47 -4.73
N LYS A 293 -48.23 0.34 -5.28
CA LYS A 293 -49.09 -0.70 -5.85
C LYS A 293 -50.03 -1.32 -4.80
N MET A 294 -49.53 -1.58 -3.59
CA MET A 294 -50.35 -2.05 -2.47
C MET A 294 -51.39 -1.00 -2.07
N LYS A 295 -51.03 0.29 -1.99
CA LYS A 295 -51.97 1.39 -1.68
C LYS A 295 -53.05 1.56 -2.75
N GLU A 296 -52.71 1.41 -4.03
CA GLU A 296 -53.68 1.42 -5.14
C GLU A 296 -54.66 0.24 -5.07
N SER A 297 -54.14 -0.94 -4.71
CA SER A 297 -54.95 -2.15 -4.52
C SER A 297 -55.89 -1.98 -3.33
N LEU A 298 -55.42 -1.40 -2.23
CA LEU A 298 -56.23 -1.05 -1.07
C LEU A 298 -57.31 -0.02 -1.43
N ARG A 299 -56.99 1.03 -2.19
CA ARG A 299 -57.97 2.01 -2.67
C ARG A 299 -59.07 1.34 -3.48
N THR A 300 -58.72 0.37 -4.32
CA THR A 300 -59.68 -0.39 -5.12
C THR A 300 -60.61 -1.22 -4.24
N ILE A 301 -60.06 -1.92 -3.24
CA ILE A 301 -60.85 -2.70 -2.26
C ILE A 301 -61.79 -1.78 -1.47
N LEU A 302 -61.28 -0.65 -0.96
CA LEU A 302 -62.08 0.30 -0.19
C LEU A 302 -63.21 0.92 -1.03
N THR A 303 -62.97 1.17 -2.32
CA THR A 303 -64.02 1.64 -3.25
C THR A 303 -65.11 0.58 -3.40
N LYS A 304 -64.73 -0.68 -3.65
CA LYS A 304 -65.68 -1.80 -3.72
C LYS A 304 -66.47 -1.98 -2.42
N MET A 305 -65.81 -1.83 -1.26
CA MET A 305 -66.48 -1.88 0.03
C MET A 305 -67.54 -0.78 0.17
N CYS A 306 -67.29 0.43 -0.34
CA CYS A 306 -68.28 1.52 -0.35
C CYS A 306 -69.49 1.16 -1.23
N ASP A 307 -69.26 0.58 -2.40
CA ASP A 307 -70.33 0.14 -3.32
C ASP A 307 -71.18 -0.98 -2.68
N VAL A 308 -70.53 -2.00 -2.13
CA VAL A 308 -71.19 -3.12 -1.43
C VAL A 308 -71.95 -2.63 -0.21
N ARG A 309 -71.39 -1.70 0.58
CA ARG A 309 -72.08 -1.09 1.72
C ARG A 309 -73.35 -0.36 1.29
N THR A 310 -73.28 0.40 0.19
CA THR A 310 -74.45 1.11 -0.36
C THR A 310 -75.53 0.11 -0.79
N LYS A 311 -75.12 -1.01 -1.42
CA LYS A 311 -76.02 -2.12 -1.79
C LYS A 311 -76.65 -2.78 -0.56
N CYS A 312 -75.89 -3.04 0.51
CA CYS A 312 -76.42 -3.59 1.76
C CYS A 312 -77.46 -2.66 2.40
N ILE A 313 -77.20 -1.35 2.45
CA ILE A 313 -78.15 -0.37 2.99
C ILE A 313 -79.45 -0.39 2.19
N ARG A 314 -79.38 -0.43 0.85
CA ARG A 314 -80.56 -0.51 -0.01
C ARG A 314 -81.34 -1.81 0.21
N LEU A 315 -80.68 -2.97 0.17
CA LEU A 315 -81.30 -4.27 0.37
C LEU A 315 -81.93 -4.41 1.77
N HIS A 316 -81.30 -3.83 2.80
CA HIS A 316 -81.84 -3.81 4.16
C HIS A 316 -83.12 -2.96 4.27
N LYS A 317 -83.16 -1.82 3.56
CA LYS A 317 -84.35 -0.98 3.47
C LYS A 317 -85.49 -1.75 2.78
N GLU A 318 -85.22 -2.34 1.61
CA GLU A 318 -86.18 -3.18 0.89
C GLU A 318 -86.69 -4.34 1.75
N TYR A 319 -85.79 -5.05 2.44
CA TYR A 319 -86.15 -6.14 3.36
C TYR A 319 -87.07 -5.67 4.49
N SER A 320 -86.79 -4.50 5.07
CA SER A 320 -87.59 -3.92 6.16
C SER A 320 -88.99 -3.51 5.71
N GLU A 321 -89.12 -3.02 4.47
CA GLU A 321 -90.42 -2.67 3.87
C GLU A 321 -91.27 -3.91 3.60
N VAL A 322 -90.68 -4.98 3.06
CA VAL A 322 -91.42 -6.23 2.77
C VAL A 322 -91.84 -6.95 4.06
N LEU A 323 -91.09 -6.83 5.16
CA LEU A 323 -91.46 -7.39 6.47
C LEU A 323 -92.67 -6.71 7.14
N GLN A 324 -93.05 -5.50 6.73
CA GLN A 324 -94.22 -4.78 7.29
C GLN A 324 -95.54 -5.23 6.67
N VAL A 325 -95.51 -6.06 5.62
CA VAL A 325 -96.70 -6.61 4.95
C VAL A 325 -97.23 -7.80 5.76
N PRO A 326 -98.54 -7.83 6.14
CA PRO A 326 -99.11 -8.93 6.91
C PRO A 326 -99.09 -10.25 6.13
N ASP A 327 -98.75 -11.35 6.82
CA ASP A 327 -98.68 -12.69 6.22
C ASP A 327 -100.07 -13.21 5.85
N ASN A 328 -100.35 -13.26 4.54
CA ASN A 328 -101.60 -13.75 3.98
C ASN A 328 -101.47 -15.16 3.37
N GLY A 329 -100.33 -15.85 3.54
CA GLY A 329 -100.09 -17.20 2.98
C GLY A 329 -99.83 -17.23 1.46
N ASN A 330 -99.43 -16.10 0.85
CA ASN A 330 -99.11 -15.99 -0.58
C ASN A 330 -97.66 -16.40 -0.85
N VAL A 331 -97.46 -17.49 -1.60
CA VAL A 331 -96.14 -18.06 -1.94
C VAL A 331 -95.23 -17.06 -2.66
N LEU A 332 -95.79 -16.14 -3.45
CA LEU A 332 -95.01 -15.14 -4.17
C LEU A 332 -94.41 -14.08 -3.23
N GLU A 333 -95.13 -13.68 -2.18
CA GLU A 333 -94.66 -12.71 -1.18
C GLU A 333 -93.57 -13.33 -0.30
N GLU A 334 -93.75 -14.59 0.10
CA GLU A 334 -92.73 -15.36 0.83
C GLU A 334 -91.44 -15.53 0.00
N PHE A 335 -91.57 -15.77 -1.31
CA PHE A 335 -90.42 -15.85 -2.22
C PHE A 335 -89.64 -14.54 -2.27
N VAL A 336 -90.32 -13.38 -2.38
CA VAL A 336 -89.68 -12.06 -2.40
C VAL A 336 -88.93 -11.78 -1.09
N ILE A 337 -89.54 -12.09 0.06
CA ILE A 337 -88.87 -11.96 1.38
C ILE A 337 -87.58 -12.78 1.41
N ARG A 338 -87.65 -14.05 0.98
CA ARG A 338 -86.49 -14.96 0.99
C ARG A 338 -85.41 -14.56 -0.01
N ASP A 339 -85.77 -14.05 -1.18
CA ASP A 339 -84.80 -13.59 -2.19
C ASP A 339 -84.05 -12.34 -1.71
N VAL A 340 -84.75 -11.33 -1.19
CA VAL A 340 -84.12 -10.12 -0.64
C VAL A 340 -83.25 -10.47 0.57
N ALA A 341 -83.72 -11.35 1.46
CA ALA A 341 -82.94 -11.84 2.61
C ALA A 341 -81.64 -12.54 2.15
N LYS A 342 -81.74 -13.44 1.16
CA LYS A 342 -80.57 -14.13 0.59
C LYS A 342 -79.58 -13.15 -0.03
N ASN A 343 -80.06 -12.20 -0.83
CA ASN A 343 -79.23 -11.19 -1.48
C ASN A 343 -78.54 -10.27 -0.46
N LEU A 344 -79.21 -9.94 0.65
CA LEU A 344 -78.64 -9.17 1.76
C LEU A 344 -77.54 -9.95 2.49
N VAL A 345 -77.76 -11.24 2.76
CA VAL A 345 -76.74 -12.12 3.38
C VAL A 345 -75.50 -12.19 2.48
N VAL A 346 -75.66 -12.47 1.18
CA VAL A 346 -74.55 -12.54 0.22
C VAL A 346 -73.76 -11.24 0.17
N ALA A 347 -74.44 -10.08 0.14
CA ALA A 347 -73.76 -8.78 0.12
C ALA A 347 -73.01 -8.49 1.44
N THR A 348 -73.55 -8.93 2.58
CA THR A 348 -72.89 -8.78 3.89
C THR A 348 -71.65 -9.67 4.01
N GLU A 349 -71.73 -10.91 3.52
CA GLU A 349 -70.57 -11.83 3.45
C GLU A 349 -69.48 -11.33 2.48
N GLU A 350 -69.87 -10.70 1.37
CA GLU A 350 -68.93 -10.04 0.45
C GLU A 350 -68.22 -8.87 1.14
N TYR A 351 -68.96 -8.01 1.87
CA TYR A 351 -68.36 -6.92 2.64
C TYR A 351 -67.38 -7.43 3.71
N ALA A 352 -67.76 -8.44 4.48
CA ALA A 352 -66.89 -9.03 5.51
C ALA A 352 -65.59 -9.60 4.92
N ARG A 353 -65.66 -10.25 3.74
CA ARG A 353 -64.46 -10.75 3.03
C ARG A 353 -63.55 -9.61 2.58
N LEU A 354 -64.11 -8.54 2.00
CA LEU A 354 -63.34 -7.37 1.57
C LEU A 354 -62.71 -6.64 2.77
N GLU A 355 -63.38 -6.61 3.92
CA GLU A 355 -62.85 -6.01 5.16
C GLU A 355 -61.60 -6.75 5.66
N VAL A 356 -61.63 -8.09 5.67
CA VAL A 356 -60.45 -8.91 6.03
C VAL A 356 -59.30 -8.66 5.04
N GLN A 357 -59.57 -8.65 3.74
CA GLN A 357 -58.55 -8.37 2.72
C GLN A 357 -57.95 -6.96 2.88
N ALA A 358 -58.77 -5.95 3.13
CA ALA A 358 -58.32 -4.60 3.40
C ALA A 358 -57.45 -4.53 4.66
N GLY A 359 -57.81 -5.26 5.72
CA GLY A 359 -57.03 -5.36 6.96
C GLY A 359 -55.65 -5.97 6.74
N GLN A 360 -55.58 -7.10 6.04
CA GLN A 360 -54.32 -7.76 5.69
C GLN A 360 -53.41 -6.84 4.87
N LEU A 361 -53.96 -6.17 3.87
CA LEU A 361 -53.20 -5.29 2.99
C LEU A 361 -52.70 -4.02 3.71
N LYS A 362 -53.50 -3.47 4.64
CA LYS A 362 -53.07 -2.37 5.51
C LYS A 362 -51.87 -2.75 6.38
N GLU A 363 -51.88 -3.95 6.96
CA GLU A 363 -50.76 -4.42 7.78
C GLU A 363 -49.51 -4.67 6.92
N GLN A 364 -49.64 -5.23 5.72
CA GLN A 364 -48.52 -5.37 4.78
C GLN A 364 -47.89 -4.03 4.38
N ILE A 365 -48.72 -3.01 4.13
CA ILE A 365 -48.24 -1.65 3.83
C ILE A 365 -47.47 -1.09 5.03
N ARG A 366 -48.03 -1.21 6.24
CA ARG A 366 -47.39 -0.72 7.46
C ARG A 366 -46.03 -1.38 7.69
N LEU A 367 -45.96 -2.72 7.60
CA LEU A 367 -44.71 -3.46 7.76
C LEU A 367 -43.64 -3.04 6.74
N ALA A 368 -44.04 -2.76 5.50
CA ALA A 368 -43.15 -2.26 4.48
C ALA A 368 -42.67 -0.83 4.79
N GLU A 369 -43.55 0.06 5.22
CA GLU A 369 -43.19 1.44 5.60
C GLU A 369 -42.26 1.51 6.82
N ASP A 370 -42.43 0.59 7.78
CA ASP A 370 -41.60 0.50 8.98
C ASP A 370 -40.19 -0.06 8.71
N ASN A 371 -39.98 -0.76 7.58
CA ASN A 371 -38.71 -1.42 7.25
C ASN A 371 -38.21 -1.06 5.83
N PRO A 372 -37.89 0.22 5.57
CA PRO A 372 -37.37 0.61 4.27
C PRO A 372 -35.94 0.09 4.07
N PRO A 373 -35.55 -0.29 2.84
CA PRO A 373 -34.15 -0.54 2.52
C PRO A 373 -33.33 0.76 2.64
N PRO A 374 -31.98 0.67 2.72
CA PRO A 374 -31.12 1.84 2.78
C PRO A 374 -31.37 2.81 1.62
N ARG A 375 -31.43 4.11 1.93
CA ARG A 375 -31.63 5.16 0.91
C ARG A 375 -30.32 5.59 0.24
N LEU A 376 -29.22 5.48 0.96
CA LEU A 376 -27.89 5.87 0.51
C LEU A 376 -26.95 4.68 0.72
N TYR A 377 -26.01 4.54 -0.22
CA TYR A 377 -24.94 3.58 -0.10
C TYR A 377 -23.92 4.04 0.94
N LEU A 378 -23.39 5.26 0.78
CA LEU A 378 -22.50 5.93 1.72
C LEU A 378 -23.10 7.29 2.10
N SER A 379 -23.07 7.63 3.39
CA SER A 379 -23.33 9.01 3.81
C SER A 379 -22.15 9.92 3.43
N VAL A 380 -22.35 11.24 3.49
CA VAL A 380 -21.27 12.22 3.25
C VAL A 380 -20.08 11.99 4.19
N ALA A 381 -20.35 11.62 5.44
CA ALA A 381 -19.31 11.33 6.42
C ALA A 381 -18.59 10.00 6.10
N ASP A 382 -19.31 8.97 5.64
CA ASP A 382 -18.69 7.70 5.24
C ASP A 382 -17.80 7.88 4.00
N ARG A 383 -18.25 8.68 3.03
CA ARG A 383 -17.46 9.02 1.84
C ARG A 383 -16.15 9.72 2.19
N ARG A 384 -16.15 10.61 3.18
CA ARG A 384 -14.91 11.29 3.62
C ARG A 384 -13.92 10.34 4.28
N ILE A 385 -14.40 9.39 5.08
CA ILE A 385 -13.55 8.33 5.67
C ILE A 385 -13.02 7.41 4.57
N LEU A 386 -13.86 7.07 3.57
CA LEU A 386 -13.43 6.29 2.41
C LEU A 386 -12.36 7.02 1.60
N ASP A 387 -12.53 8.33 1.39
CA ASP A 387 -11.54 9.18 0.72
C ASP A 387 -10.21 9.22 1.51
N TRP A 388 -10.23 9.14 2.84
CA TRP A 388 -9.00 9.01 3.63
C TRP A 388 -8.29 7.67 3.36
N HIS A 389 -9.02 6.55 3.30
CA HIS A 389 -8.45 5.24 2.94
C HIS A 389 -7.88 5.24 1.52
N MET A 390 -8.56 5.89 0.58
CA MET A 390 -8.03 6.12 -0.77
C MET A 390 -6.77 6.99 -0.76
N ALA A 391 -6.72 8.07 0.03
CA ALA A 391 -5.53 8.90 0.19
C ALA A 391 -4.35 8.11 0.79
N ASN A 392 -4.63 7.19 1.72
CA ASN A 392 -3.63 6.29 2.29
C ASN A 392 -3.07 5.31 1.25
N LEU A 393 -3.89 4.85 0.31
CA LEU A 393 -3.44 4.05 -0.84
C LEU A 393 -2.62 4.88 -1.84
N GLU A 394 -3.02 6.13 -2.09
CA GLU A 394 -2.23 7.08 -2.90
C GLU A 394 -0.87 7.39 -2.25
N PHE A 395 -0.83 7.47 -0.93
CA PHE A 395 0.40 7.61 -0.16
C PHE A 395 1.33 6.40 -0.33
N ALA A 396 0.79 5.18 -0.20
CA ALA A 396 1.57 3.96 -0.33
C ALA A 396 2.22 3.83 -1.71
N ASN A 397 1.51 4.26 -2.76
CA ASN A 397 1.97 4.22 -4.14
C ASN A 397 2.68 5.51 -4.62
N ALA A 398 2.70 6.55 -3.78
CA ALA A 398 3.14 7.91 -4.12
C ALA A 398 2.51 8.43 -5.43
N ALA A 399 1.27 8.08 -5.76
CA ALA A 399 0.64 8.50 -6.99
C ALA A 399 -0.89 8.58 -6.84
N PRO A 400 -1.57 9.46 -7.59
CA PRO A 400 -3.03 9.42 -7.69
C PRO A 400 -3.50 8.04 -8.18
N LEU A 401 -4.65 7.57 -7.68
CA LEU A 401 -5.17 6.24 -8.07
C LEU A 401 -5.46 6.12 -9.58
N ASN A 402 -5.68 7.24 -10.26
CA ASN A 402 -5.90 7.29 -11.72
C ASN A 402 -4.60 7.05 -12.53
N CYS A 403 -3.44 7.09 -11.89
CA CYS A 403 -2.15 6.78 -12.51
C CYS A 403 -1.73 5.31 -12.28
N LEU A 404 -2.44 4.58 -11.42
CA LEU A 404 -2.12 3.18 -11.11
C LEU A 404 -2.78 2.25 -12.11
N SER A 405 -2.00 1.32 -12.66
CA SER A 405 -2.51 0.24 -13.51
C SER A 405 -3.49 -0.62 -12.73
N LEU A 406 -4.71 -0.82 -13.21
CA LEU A 406 -5.69 -1.70 -12.56
C LEU A 406 -5.13 -3.10 -12.27
N LYS A 407 -4.34 -3.64 -13.21
CA LYS A 407 -3.90 -5.05 -13.21
C LYS A 407 -2.56 -5.30 -12.52
N TYR A 408 -1.71 -4.28 -12.44
CA TYR A 408 -0.30 -4.45 -12.09
C TYR A 408 0.16 -3.52 -10.97
N TRP A 409 -0.74 -2.77 -10.32
CA TRP A 409 -0.35 -1.87 -9.23
C TRP A 409 0.13 -2.61 -7.99
N ASP A 410 -0.38 -3.82 -7.75
CA ASP A 410 -0.14 -4.70 -6.60
C ASP A 410 0.70 -5.94 -6.96
N GLN A 411 1.39 -5.94 -8.11
CA GLN A 411 2.13 -7.10 -8.61
C GLN A 411 3.31 -7.53 -7.70
N ASP A 412 3.77 -6.65 -6.81
CA ASP A 412 4.85 -6.91 -5.86
C ASP A 412 4.37 -7.39 -4.47
N ASP A 413 3.05 -7.46 -4.24
CA ASP A 413 2.47 -7.94 -2.97
C ASP A 413 2.89 -9.38 -2.65
N GLU A 414 3.11 -10.24 -3.66
CA GLU A 414 3.59 -11.62 -3.46
C GLU A 414 4.99 -11.68 -2.81
N TYR A 415 5.74 -10.57 -2.85
CA TYR A 415 7.10 -10.47 -2.32
C TYR A 415 7.20 -9.66 -1.03
N GLU A 416 6.07 -9.39 -0.36
CA GLU A 416 6.06 -8.67 0.92
C GLU A 416 6.96 -9.36 1.96
N PHE A 417 7.72 -8.55 2.70
CA PHE A 417 8.54 -9.02 3.80
C PHE A 417 7.69 -9.31 5.05
N THR A 418 8.07 -10.32 5.81
CA THR A 418 7.33 -10.69 7.01
C THR A 418 7.73 -9.87 8.25
N GLY A 419 6.78 -9.72 9.16
CA GLY A 419 6.93 -9.05 10.45
C GLY A 419 6.56 -7.57 10.42
N CYS A 420 6.45 -6.97 11.61
CA CYS A 420 5.97 -5.60 11.76
C CYS A 420 6.85 -4.56 11.03
N HIS A 421 6.21 -3.53 10.48
CA HIS A 421 6.93 -2.37 9.95
C HIS A 421 7.63 -1.59 11.08
N LEU A 422 8.85 -1.16 10.81
CA LEU A 422 9.68 -0.41 11.76
C LEU A 422 10.04 0.96 11.21
N THR A 423 10.28 1.92 12.09
CA THR A 423 10.83 3.23 11.74
C THR A 423 12.22 3.41 12.32
N VAL A 424 13.02 4.30 11.70
CA VAL A 424 14.40 4.58 12.09
C VAL A 424 14.46 5.80 13.01
N ARG A 425 14.54 5.58 14.33
CA ARG A 425 14.46 6.67 15.32
C ARG A 425 15.61 7.67 15.22
N ASN A 426 16.80 7.20 14.86
CA ASN A 426 18.01 8.02 14.80
C ASN A 426 18.28 8.58 13.39
N GLY A 427 17.33 8.47 12.46
CA GLY A 427 17.38 9.00 11.10
C GLY A 427 18.04 8.06 10.10
N TYR A 428 17.34 7.75 9.02
CA TYR A 428 17.69 6.71 8.06
C TYR A 428 18.97 7.01 7.27
N SER A 429 19.40 8.28 7.20
CA SER A 429 20.70 8.64 6.59
C SER A 429 21.92 7.96 7.25
N ILE A 430 21.80 7.40 8.46
CA ILE A 430 22.88 6.61 9.08
C ILE A 430 23.31 5.47 8.18
N LEU A 431 22.38 4.85 7.46
CA LEU A 431 22.67 3.71 6.60
C LEU A 431 23.60 4.08 5.42
N PRO A 432 23.25 5.04 4.53
CA PRO A 432 24.16 5.45 3.46
C PRO A 432 25.47 6.04 3.99
N LEU A 433 25.46 6.72 5.15
CA LEU A 433 26.69 7.24 5.77
C LEU A 433 27.65 6.14 6.24
N ALA A 434 27.12 5.05 6.82
CA ALA A 434 27.95 3.91 7.20
C ALA A 434 28.51 3.16 5.98
N LEU A 435 27.70 3.05 4.92
CA LEU A 435 28.11 2.32 3.70
C LEU A 435 29.13 3.08 2.85
N CYS A 436 29.11 4.41 2.86
CA CYS A 436 30.02 5.23 2.07
C CYS A 436 31.43 5.37 2.65
N GLU A 437 31.69 4.84 3.85
CA GLU A 437 33.01 4.86 4.46
C GLU A 437 34.05 4.21 3.53
N ASN A 438 35.17 4.91 3.31
CA ASN A 438 36.28 4.52 2.42
C ASN A 438 35.94 4.43 0.92
N GLN A 439 34.85 5.06 0.46
CA GLN A 439 34.52 5.16 -0.96
C GLN A 439 35.00 6.50 -1.57
N ASN A 440 35.40 6.49 -2.84
CA ASN A 440 35.76 7.70 -3.58
C ASN A 440 34.50 8.36 -4.16
N ILE A 441 33.95 9.34 -3.42
CA ILE A 441 32.72 10.05 -3.79
C ILE A 441 33.05 11.51 -4.13
N ARG A 442 32.56 11.98 -5.27
CA ARG A 442 32.65 13.36 -5.73
C ARG A 442 31.25 13.99 -5.68
N LEU A 443 31.01 14.78 -4.64
CA LEU A 443 29.76 15.53 -4.45
C LEU A 443 29.73 16.77 -5.36
N LYS A 444 28.54 17.32 -5.57
CA LYS A 444 28.32 18.50 -6.43
C LYS A 444 28.90 18.33 -7.84
N ARG A 445 28.78 17.12 -8.40
CA ARG A 445 29.17 16.77 -9.78
C ARG A 445 27.93 16.32 -10.53
N ILE A 446 27.34 17.26 -11.27
CA ILE A 446 26.11 17.03 -12.04
C ILE A 446 26.50 16.44 -13.39
N VAL A 447 26.18 15.17 -13.61
CA VAL A 447 26.45 14.52 -14.91
C VAL A 447 25.55 15.12 -15.99
N LYS A 448 26.14 15.50 -17.12
CA LYS A 448 25.43 16.08 -18.28
C LYS A 448 25.49 15.20 -19.53
N LYS A 449 26.59 14.47 -19.71
CA LYS A 449 26.78 13.60 -20.88
C LYS A 449 27.48 12.31 -20.49
N ILE A 450 27.02 11.20 -21.05
CA ILE A 450 27.63 9.88 -20.95
C ILE A 450 27.89 9.39 -22.37
N SER A 451 29.17 9.37 -22.76
CA SER A 451 29.61 8.80 -24.03
C SER A 451 30.13 7.38 -23.80
N TYR A 452 29.68 6.39 -24.57
CA TYR A 452 30.07 5.00 -24.38
C TYR A 452 30.28 4.26 -25.70
N ASN A 453 31.33 3.44 -25.76
CA ASN A 453 31.64 2.60 -26.91
C ASN A 453 32.40 1.34 -26.49
N LYS A 454 32.93 0.57 -27.45
CA LYS A 454 33.67 -0.68 -27.17
C LYS A 454 34.98 -0.48 -26.40
N ALA A 455 35.56 0.73 -26.41
CA ALA A 455 36.80 1.06 -25.72
C ALA A 455 36.59 1.56 -24.28
N GLY A 456 35.35 1.87 -23.88
CA GLY A 456 35.00 2.31 -22.53
C GLY A 456 33.98 3.44 -22.52
N VAL A 457 34.01 4.22 -21.44
CA VAL A 457 33.06 5.29 -21.16
C VAL A 457 33.77 6.60 -20.82
N GLU A 458 33.16 7.72 -21.22
CA GLU A 458 33.55 9.06 -20.83
C GLU A 458 32.32 9.81 -20.29
N VAL A 459 32.41 10.30 -19.06
CA VAL A 459 31.34 11.01 -18.36
C VAL A 459 31.74 12.46 -18.18
N SER A 460 30.94 13.37 -18.73
CA SER A 460 31.11 14.82 -18.58
C SER A 460 30.24 15.34 -17.44
N VAL A 461 30.83 16.13 -16.55
CA VAL A 461 30.14 16.69 -15.38
C VAL A 461 30.32 18.20 -15.28
N GLU A 462 29.28 18.86 -14.80
CA GLU A 462 29.26 20.25 -14.39
C GLU A 462 29.55 20.36 -12.89
N ASN A 463 30.43 21.29 -12.49
CA ASN A 463 30.70 21.59 -11.09
C ASN A 463 29.59 22.47 -10.51
N GLY A 464 28.86 21.95 -9.52
CA GLY A 464 27.73 22.65 -8.91
C GLY A 464 28.11 23.82 -7.98
N GLU A 465 29.39 24.13 -7.75
CA GLU A 465 29.83 25.27 -6.92
C GLU A 465 30.07 26.56 -7.72
N ASP A 466 30.45 26.46 -9.00
CA ASP A 466 30.87 27.60 -9.83
C ASP A 466 29.87 27.85 -10.97
N SER A 467 28.75 28.50 -10.66
CA SER A 467 27.77 28.96 -11.66
C SER A 467 28.32 30.03 -12.64
N LYS A 468 29.60 30.39 -12.53
CA LYS A 468 30.29 31.37 -13.38
C LYS A 468 31.41 30.77 -14.25
N ASN A 469 31.81 29.52 -14.02
CA ASN A 469 32.81 28.84 -14.84
C ASN A 469 32.22 27.50 -15.30
N GLU A 470 31.84 27.43 -16.58
CA GLU A 470 31.40 26.23 -17.29
C GLU A 470 32.56 25.22 -17.49
N MET A 471 33.39 24.99 -16.47
CA MET A 471 34.47 24.03 -16.59
C MET A 471 33.89 22.62 -16.48
N ILE A 472 33.75 21.98 -17.64
CA ILE A 472 33.30 20.59 -17.74
C ILE A 472 34.45 19.69 -17.33
N GLU A 473 34.30 18.98 -16.21
CA GLU A 473 35.21 17.91 -15.81
C GLU A 473 34.84 16.61 -16.54
N THR A 474 35.84 15.86 -16.99
CA THR A 474 35.61 14.58 -17.69
C THR A 474 36.24 13.42 -16.94
N TYR A 475 35.49 12.34 -16.79
CA TYR A 475 35.95 11.10 -16.16
C TYR A 475 35.90 9.95 -17.16
N ARG A 476 37.00 9.20 -17.27
CA ARG A 476 37.10 8.00 -18.14
C ARG A 476 37.19 6.73 -17.30
N ALA A 477 36.55 5.67 -17.79
CA ALA A 477 36.50 4.35 -17.18
C ALA A 477 36.16 3.26 -18.21
N GLU A 478 36.24 2.00 -17.81
CA GLU A 478 35.88 0.85 -18.64
C GLU A 478 34.37 0.63 -18.65
N ALA A 479 33.67 1.02 -17.59
CA ALA A 479 32.22 0.91 -17.47
C ALA A 479 31.61 2.07 -16.66
N VAL A 480 30.32 2.32 -16.91
CA VAL A 480 29.48 3.23 -16.13
C VAL A 480 28.28 2.48 -15.57
N LEU A 481 27.98 2.70 -14.29
CA LEU A 481 26.76 2.25 -13.64
C LEU A 481 25.87 3.45 -13.37
N VAL A 482 24.71 3.50 -14.02
CA VAL A 482 23.77 4.62 -13.91
C VAL A 482 22.70 4.30 -12.85
N THR A 483 22.71 5.05 -11.74
CA THR A 483 21.74 4.86 -10.62
C THR A 483 20.90 6.11 -10.34
N VAL A 484 20.76 6.98 -11.34
CA VAL A 484 19.92 8.17 -11.22
C VAL A 484 18.44 7.78 -11.05
N PRO A 485 17.62 8.57 -10.33
CA PRO A 485 16.19 8.34 -10.25
C PRO A 485 15.53 8.33 -11.63
N LEU A 486 14.45 7.56 -11.79
CA LEU A 486 13.69 7.52 -13.05
C LEU A 486 13.20 8.92 -13.49
N GLY A 487 12.78 9.77 -12.56
CA GLY A 487 12.42 11.16 -12.86
C GLY A 487 13.54 11.94 -13.58
N VAL A 488 14.81 11.72 -13.21
CA VAL A 488 15.96 12.37 -13.90
C VAL A 488 16.11 11.88 -15.34
N LEU A 489 15.81 10.60 -15.60
CA LEU A 489 15.84 10.06 -16.97
C LEU A 489 14.69 10.62 -17.81
N LYS A 490 13.49 10.77 -17.23
CA LYS A 490 12.31 11.34 -17.91
C LYS A 490 12.49 12.81 -18.30
N GLU A 491 13.22 13.59 -17.50
CA GLU A 491 13.55 14.99 -17.81
C GLU A 491 14.59 15.17 -18.92
N ASN A 492 15.21 14.08 -19.42
CA ASN A 492 16.21 14.12 -20.50
C ASN A 492 17.40 15.07 -20.24
N VAL A 493 17.77 15.29 -18.96
CA VAL A 493 18.87 16.19 -18.57
C VAL A 493 20.27 15.57 -18.73
N ILE A 494 20.34 14.25 -18.99
CA ILE A 494 21.59 13.52 -19.27
C ILE A 494 21.58 13.06 -20.72
N ILE A 495 22.55 13.51 -21.49
CA ILE A 495 22.73 13.12 -22.89
C ILE A 495 23.49 11.79 -22.95
N PHE A 496 22.90 10.79 -23.59
CA PHE A 496 23.56 9.51 -23.89
C PHE A 496 24.08 9.53 -25.33
N ASP A 497 25.36 9.18 -25.51
CA ASP A 497 26.04 9.16 -26.81
C ASP A 497 26.80 7.82 -27.03
N PRO A 498 26.29 6.91 -27.87
CA PRO A 498 25.04 7.01 -28.64
C PRO A 498 23.79 7.02 -27.75
N PRO A 499 22.61 7.37 -28.29
CA PRO A 499 21.36 7.29 -27.55
C PRO A 499 21.09 5.89 -26.98
N LEU A 500 20.31 5.83 -25.89
CA LEU A 500 19.83 4.57 -25.34
C LEU A 500 18.98 3.81 -26.38
N PRO A 501 18.95 2.48 -26.37
CA PRO A 501 18.08 1.70 -27.27
C PRO A 501 16.61 2.09 -27.12
N GLU A 502 15.84 1.98 -28.21
CA GLU A 502 14.41 2.35 -28.24
C GLU A 502 13.59 1.66 -27.15
N ASP A 503 13.79 0.36 -26.93
CA ASP A 503 13.12 -0.40 -25.87
C ASP A 503 13.37 0.19 -24.47
N LYS A 504 14.56 0.74 -24.23
CA LYS A 504 14.92 1.37 -22.96
C LYS A 504 14.23 2.73 -22.82
N GLN A 505 14.21 3.53 -23.87
CA GLN A 505 13.51 4.82 -23.90
C GLN A 505 12.00 4.61 -23.67
N SER A 506 11.41 3.67 -24.42
CA SER A 506 10.01 3.30 -24.31
C SER A 506 9.63 2.78 -22.91
N ALA A 507 10.52 2.03 -22.24
CA ALA A 507 10.32 1.63 -20.84
C ALA A 507 10.40 2.82 -19.87
N ILE A 508 11.35 3.75 -20.07
CA ILE A 508 11.45 4.98 -19.28
C ILE A 508 10.15 5.79 -19.39
N ASP A 509 9.56 5.87 -20.59
CA ASP A 509 8.32 6.61 -20.82
C ASP A 509 7.13 5.97 -20.12
N ARG A 510 6.96 4.64 -20.24
CA ARG A 510 5.81 3.91 -19.69
C ARG A 510 5.79 3.80 -18.17
N VAL A 511 6.94 3.62 -17.52
CA VAL A 511 6.98 3.40 -16.06
C VAL A 511 6.63 4.71 -15.34
N GLY A 512 5.67 4.65 -14.41
CA GLY A 512 5.28 5.80 -13.59
C GLY A 512 6.38 6.24 -12.62
N PHE A 513 6.46 7.55 -12.36
CA PHE A 513 7.31 8.10 -11.30
C PHE A 513 6.45 9.02 -10.43
N GLY A 514 6.12 8.53 -9.25
CA GLY A 514 5.21 9.17 -8.31
C GLY A 514 5.81 10.38 -7.58
N ASN A 515 4.95 11.07 -6.83
CA ASN A 515 5.27 12.19 -5.97
C ASN A 515 4.56 12.06 -4.61
N LEU A 516 5.26 12.39 -3.53
CA LEU A 516 4.77 12.36 -2.16
C LEU A 516 5.57 13.36 -1.34
N ASN A 517 4.90 14.23 -0.59
CA ASN A 517 5.59 15.30 0.14
C ASN A 517 5.42 15.18 1.65
N LYS A 518 6.41 15.72 2.39
CA LYS A 518 6.41 15.73 3.86
C LYS A 518 6.69 17.10 4.43
N VAL A 519 5.96 17.42 5.49
CA VAL A 519 6.11 18.66 6.26
C VAL A 519 6.64 18.31 7.65
N VAL A 520 7.85 18.76 7.98
CA VAL A 520 8.45 18.53 9.31
C VAL A 520 8.22 19.74 10.20
N LEU A 521 7.58 19.52 11.34
CA LEU A 521 7.22 20.56 12.31
C LEU A 521 7.91 20.27 13.64
N CYS A 522 8.82 21.15 14.06
CA CYS A 522 9.54 21.03 15.33
C CYS A 522 8.93 21.98 16.37
N PHE A 523 8.47 21.40 17.48
CA PHE A 523 7.84 22.12 18.59
C PHE A 523 8.72 22.14 19.85
N ASP A 524 8.24 22.78 20.91
CA ASP A 524 8.92 22.83 22.21
C ASP A 524 8.50 21.74 23.17
N LYS A 525 7.27 21.30 22.99
CA LYS A 525 6.62 20.31 23.83
C LYS A 525 5.71 19.45 22.98
N ILE A 526 5.58 18.19 23.38
CA ILE A 526 4.58 17.28 22.83
C ILE A 526 3.21 17.75 23.33
N PHE A 527 2.27 17.93 22.41
CA PHE A 527 0.87 18.29 22.72
C PHE A 527 -0.14 17.27 22.19
N TRP A 528 0.33 16.24 21.50
CA TRP A 528 -0.43 15.09 21.04
C TRP A 528 -0.27 13.91 22.02
N ASP A 529 -1.04 12.83 21.81
CA ASP A 529 -0.92 11.61 22.62
C ASP A 529 0.37 10.86 22.29
N ALA A 530 1.33 10.86 23.23
CA ALA A 530 2.62 10.19 23.11
C ALA A 530 2.51 8.65 23.05
N ASN A 531 1.35 8.07 23.33
CA ASN A 531 1.14 6.62 23.20
C ASN A 531 0.87 6.21 21.75
N HIS A 532 0.38 7.12 20.91
CA HIS A 532 0.19 6.89 19.48
C HIS A 532 1.47 7.25 18.72
N THR A 533 1.68 6.57 17.60
CA THR A 533 2.80 6.87 16.70
C THR A 533 2.36 7.63 15.45
N LEU A 534 1.06 7.66 15.18
CA LEU A 534 0.45 8.36 14.08
C LEU A 534 -1.01 8.68 14.38
N PHE A 535 -1.57 9.68 13.69
CA PHE A 535 -2.99 10.01 13.71
C PHE A 535 -3.41 10.63 12.38
N ALA A 536 -4.68 10.52 12.06
CA ALA A 536 -5.25 10.85 10.76
C ALA A 536 -6.14 12.08 10.82
N HIS A 537 -6.21 12.79 9.71
CA HIS A 537 -7.09 13.92 9.48
C HIS A 537 -7.99 13.64 8.28
N VAL A 538 -9.29 13.61 8.52
CA VAL A 538 -10.32 13.35 7.50
C VAL A 538 -10.69 14.67 6.83
N ASN A 539 -10.28 14.82 5.57
CA ASN A 539 -10.54 16.00 4.77
C ASN A 539 -12.02 16.13 4.35
N ALA A 540 -12.44 17.36 4.06
CA ALA A 540 -13.84 17.66 3.72
C ALA A 540 -14.22 17.32 2.27
N SER A 541 -13.24 17.20 1.37
CA SER A 541 -13.43 17.02 -0.06
C SER A 541 -12.53 15.92 -0.64
N THR A 542 -13.00 15.23 -1.68
CA THR A 542 -12.23 14.21 -2.40
C THR A 542 -10.99 14.80 -3.07
N SER A 543 -11.08 16.01 -3.64
CA SER A 543 -9.93 16.68 -4.30
C SER A 543 -8.79 17.03 -3.36
N SER A 544 -9.09 17.24 -2.07
CA SER A 544 -8.09 17.55 -1.05
C SER A 544 -7.82 16.35 -0.13
N ARG A 545 -8.23 15.14 -0.50
CA ARG A 545 -8.20 13.96 0.39
C ARG A 545 -6.81 13.66 0.95
N GLY A 546 -5.79 13.83 0.12
CA GLY A 546 -4.39 13.61 0.47
C GLY A 546 -3.67 14.83 1.07
N GLU A 547 -4.32 15.98 1.23
CA GLU A 547 -3.68 17.16 1.84
C GLU A 547 -3.61 17.00 3.37
N LEU A 548 -2.40 16.87 3.91
CA LEU A 548 -2.15 16.81 5.36
C LEU A 548 -3.03 15.76 6.07
N PHE A 549 -3.24 14.61 5.41
CA PHE A 549 -4.22 13.60 5.80
C PHE A 549 -3.71 12.66 6.91
N LEU A 550 -2.39 12.60 7.11
CA LEU A 550 -1.75 11.70 8.06
C LEU A 550 -0.55 12.38 8.73
N PHE A 551 -0.45 12.23 10.05
CA PHE A 551 0.61 12.81 10.88
C PHE A 551 1.35 11.72 11.63
N TRP A 552 2.67 11.79 11.61
CA TRP A 552 3.58 10.81 12.19
C TRP A 552 4.37 11.44 13.35
N CYS A 553 4.56 10.69 14.44
CA CYS A 553 5.15 11.18 15.69
C CYS A 553 6.09 10.17 16.38
N PHE A 554 7.04 9.62 15.61
CA PHE A 554 7.92 8.54 16.06
C PHE A 554 9.17 8.96 16.85
N THR A 555 9.51 10.23 16.81
CA THR A 555 10.78 10.74 17.32
C THR A 555 10.66 11.12 18.80
N LYS A 556 11.73 10.94 19.58
CA LYS A 556 11.75 11.41 20.98
C LYS A 556 11.64 12.94 21.08
N PRO A 557 12.33 13.73 20.23
CA PRO A 557 12.07 15.16 20.15
C PRO A 557 10.63 15.43 19.67
N PRO A 558 10.00 16.53 20.11
CA PRO A 558 8.64 16.93 19.72
C PRO A 558 8.58 17.35 18.24
N VAL A 559 8.60 16.37 17.35
CA VAL A 559 8.50 16.55 15.90
C VAL A 559 7.26 15.85 15.37
N LEU A 560 6.49 16.57 14.55
CA LEU A 560 5.44 16.00 13.71
C LEU A 560 5.88 15.98 12.25
N ILE A 561 5.55 14.91 11.56
CA ILE A 561 5.72 14.79 10.11
C ILE A 561 4.32 14.67 9.50
N ALA A 562 3.86 15.70 8.81
CA ALA A 562 2.60 15.67 8.08
C ALA A 562 2.83 15.19 6.65
N LEU A 563 1.94 14.34 6.15
CA LEU A 563 2.05 13.72 4.83
C LEU A 563 1.07 14.35 3.84
N VAL A 564 1.54 14.55 2.62
CA VAL A 564 0.75 15.07 1.50
C VAL A 564 0.87 14.10 0.33
N ALA A 565 -0.24 13.50 -0.09
CA ALA A 565 -0.28 12.43 -1.10
C ALA A 565 -1.33 12.69 -2.20
N GLY A 566 -1.30 11.86 -3.25
CA GLY A 566 -2.20 11.97 -4.40
C GLY A 566 -2.04 13.30 -5.13
N ASP A 567 -3.13 13.83 -5.69
CA ASP A 567 -3.11 15.10 -6.42
C ASP A 567 -2.65 16.29 -5.56
N ALA A 568 -2.87 16.22 -4.24
CA ALA A 568 -2.47 17.28 -3.31
C ALA A 568 -0.95 17.45 -3.24
N ALA A 569 -0.15 16.40 -3.50
CA ALA A 569 1.30 16.48 -3.49
C ALA A 569 1.83 17.52 -4.50
N ASN A 570 1.27 17.50 -5.72
CA ASN A 570 1.63 18.42 -6.80
C ASN A 570 1.15 19.86 -6.53
N VAL A 571 -0.04 20.01 -5.92
CA VAL A 571 -0.59 21.33 -5.60
C VAL A 571 0.23 22.02 -4.51
N VAL A 572 0.66 21.26 -3.50
CA VAL A 572 1.44 21.80 -2.37
C VAL A 572 2.82 22.30 -2.81
N GLU A 573 3.45 21.72 -3.83
CA GLU A 573 4.72 22.22 -4.40
C GLU A 573 4.62 23.61 -5.01
N CYS A 574 3.43 24.03 -5.42
CA CYS A 574 3.19 25.38 -5.96
C CYS A 574 2.95 26.43 -4.86
N ALA A 575 2.84 26.02 -3.58
CA ALA A 575 2.61 26.90 -2.45
C ALA A 575 3.92 27.30 -1.77
N THR A 576 3.96 28.49 -1.17
CA THR A 576 5.10 28.90 -0.34
C THR A 576 5.10 28.15 0.99
N ASP A 577 6.29 28.00 1.57
CA ASP A 577 6.49 27.36 2.87
C ASP A 577 5.53 27.92 3.93
N ASP A 578 5.42 29.25 4.04
CA ASP A 578 4.54 29.92 5.01
C ASP A 578 3.06 29.55 4.84
N VAL A 579 2.60 29.35 3.60
CA VAL A 579 1.22 28.92 3.33
C VAL A 579 1.00 27.49 3.78
N ILE A 580 1.94 26.59 3.49
CA ILE A 580 1.88 25.19 3.89
C ILE A 580 1.85 25.09 5.41
N ILE A 581 2.76 25.81 6.07
CA ILE A 581 2.85 25.90 7.54
C ILE A 581 1.54 26.42 8.14
N GLY A 582 1.02 27.51 7.60
CA GLY A 582 -0.22 28.11 8.04
C GLY A 582 -1.38 27.12 7.97
N ARG A 583 -1.51 26.40 6.86
CA ARG A 583 -2.53 25.35 6.68
C ARG A 583 -2.34 24.20 7.67
N THR A 584 -1.11 23.72 7.86
CA THR A 584 -0.86 22.63 8.82
C THR A 584 -1.18 23.03 10.25
N LEU A 585 -0.86 24.25 10.66
CA LEU A 585 -1.23 24.77 11.98
C LEU A 585 -2.74 24.91 12.15
N VAL A 586 -3.48 25.30 11.10
CA VAL A 586 -4.95 25.32 11.14
C VAL A 586 -5.50 23.92 11.36
N VAL A 587 -5.01 22.91 10.64
CA VAL A 587 -5.42 21.51 10.83
C VAL A 587 -5.13 21.05 12.26
N LEU A 588 -3.92 21.26 12.77
CA LEU A 588 -3.56 20.86 14.13
C LEU A 588 -4.40 21.57 15.20
N ARG A 589 -4.71 22.86 15.03
CA ARG A 589 -5.58 23.62 15.95
C ARG A 589 -7.03 23.16 15.89
N ASN A 590 -7.50 22.70 14.73
CA ASN A 590 -8.82 22.09 14.58
C ASN A 590 -8.90 20.69 15.20
N ILE A 591 -7.78 20.01 15.42
CA ILE A 591 -7.72 18.70 16.08
C ILE A 591 -7.56 18.85 17.59
N PHE A 592 -6.56 19.62 18.04
CA PHE A 592 -6.14 19.69 19.46
C PHE A 592 -6.62 20.95 20.20
N GLY A 593 -7.27 21.88 19.50
CA GLY A 593 -7.68 23.17 20.03
C GLY A 593 -6.58 24.24 19.93
N SER A 594 -6.99 25.49 19.71
CA SER A 594 -6.08 26.61 19.43
C SER A 594 -5.13 26.96 20.57
N VAL A 595 -5.54 26.75 21.82
CA VAL A 595 -4.73 27.05 23.02
C VAL A 595 -3.64 25.99 23.24
N THR A 596 -3.89 24.77 22.79
CA THR A 596 -3.03 23.60 23.03
C THR A 596 -1.81 23.59 22.11
N VAL A 597 -1.98 24.05 20.86
CA VAL A 597 -0.95 24.00 19.81
C VAL A 597 0.01 25.19 19.95
N PRO A 598 1.28 24.97 20.33
CA PRO A 598 2.27 26.04 20.48
C PRO A 598 2.73 26.58 19.13
N SER A 599 3.43 27.72 19.15
CA SER A 599 4.17 28.21 17.99
C SER A 599 5.29 27.25 17.59
N VAL A 600 5.55 27.14 16.29
CA VAL A 600 6.61 26.26 15.76
C VAL A 600 7.97 26.93 15.91
N ARG A 601 9.00 26.19 16.34
CA ARG A 601 10.37 26.74 16.44
C ARG A 601 11.17 26.60 15.16
N HIS A 602 11.08 25.45 14.51
CA HIS A 602 11.77 25.17 13.26
C HIS A 602 10.91 24.32 12.34
N ILE A 603 11.03 24.59 11.04
CA ILE A 603 10.26 23.93 10.00
C ILE A 603 11.23 23.61 8.89
N ASP A 604 11.09 22.41 8.35
CA ASP A 604 11.74 22.02 7.11
C ASP A 604 10.70 21.32 6.23
N LEU A 605 10.75 21.63 4.95
CA LEU A 605 9.87 21.06 3.93
C LEU A 605 10.73 20.24 2.99
N PHE A 606 10.23 19.06 2.65
CA PHE A 606 10.91 18.23 1.68
C PHE A 606 9.96 17.76 0.60
N PHE A 607 10.36 18.11 -0.62
CA PHE A 607 9.78 17.65 -1.85
C PHE A 607 10.64 16.49 -2.38
N LEU A 608 10.02 15.33 -2.58
CA LEU A 608 10.70 14.02 -2.64
C LEU A 608 11.09 13.62 -4.06
#